data_AF-A0A931G0Z3-F1
#
_entry.id   AF-A0A931G0Z3-F1
#
_cell.length_a   1.000
_cell.length_b   1.000
_cell.length_c   1.000
_cell.angle_alpha   90.00
_cell.angle_beta   90.00
_cell.angle_gamma   90.00
#
_symmetry.space_group_name_H-M   'P 1'
#
loop_
_entity.id
_entity.type
_entity.pdbx_description
1 polymer ?
#
loop_
_entity_poly.entity_id
_entity_poly.type
_entity_poly.pdbx_seq_one_letter_code
_entity_poly.pdbx_strand_id
1 'polypeptide(L)' 'MEQDTSAQRSMTEVLAELGVPVTAEGKARASERLRDADARRDHAERAAFLAEIRRRPAPAA' A
#
# COMPACT_ATOMS: atom_id res chain seq x y z
N MET A 1 -16.24 -1.95 30.17
CA MET A 1 -15.91 -1.49 28.81
C MET A 1 -16.48 -2.54 27.88
N GLU A 2 -17.65 -2.31 27.30
CA GLU A 2 -18.20 -3.22 26.28
C GLU A 2 -17.49 -2.90 24.96
N GLN A 3 -16.74 -3.87 24.44
CA GLN A 3 -16.18 -3.76 23.10
C GLN A 3 -17.34 -3.96 22.12
N ASP A 4 -17.56 -2.96 21.27
CA ASP A 4 -18.53 -3.03 20.20
C ASP A 4 -18.04 -4.05 19.16
N THR A 5 -18.51 -5.30 19.32
CA THR A 5 -18.24 -6.42 18.41
C THR A 5 -19.33 -6.54 17.35
N SER A 6 -19.86 -5.40 16.88
CA SER A 6 -20.71 -5.42 15.69
C SER A 6 -19.93 -6.08 14.55
N ALA A 7 -20.54 -7.08 13.91
CA ALA A 7 -19.89 -7.81 12.83
C ALA A 7 -19.49 -6.82 11.73
N GLN A 8 -18.19 -6.57 11.59
CA GLN A 8 -17.67 -5.69 10.54
C GLN A 8 -17.99 -6.36 9.20
N ARG A 9 -18.91 -5.74 8.45
CA ARG A 9 -19.24 -6.18 7.10
C ARG A 9 -17.99 -6.18 6.23
N SER A 10 -17.83 -7.23 5.44
CA SER A 10 -16.74 -7.29 4.48
C SER A 10 -16.96 -6.25 3.37
N MET A 11 -15.86 -5.70 2.85
CA MET A 11 -15.92 -4.76 1.71
C MET A 11 -16.62 -5.38 0.50
N THR A 12 -16.49 -6.70 0.30
CA THR A 12 -17.17 -7.42 -0.78
C THR A 12 -18.69 -7.36 -0.64
N GLU A 13 -19.22 -7.52 0.57
CA GLU A 13 -20.67 -7.42 0.83
C GLU A 13 -21.18 -6.00 0.57
N VAL A 14 -20.40 -4.99 0.96
CA VAL A 14 -20.73 -3.58 0.67
C VAL A 14 -20.78 -3.33 -0.84
N LEU A 15 -19.79 -3.81 -1.59
CA LEU A 15 -19.75 -3.64 -3.04
C LEU A 15 -20.90 -4.36 -3.74
N ALA A 16 -21.28 -5.55 -3.25
CA ALA A 16 -22.42 -6.30 -3.78
C ALA A 16 -23.75 -5.54 -3.57
N GLU A 17 -23.98 -4.97 -2.38
CA GLU A 17 -25.18 -4.17 -2.08
C GLU A 17 -25.27 -2.91 -2.94
N LEU A 18 -24.12 -2.26 -3.20
CA LEU A 18 -24.04 -1.09 -4.07
C LEU A 18 -24.17 -1.44 -5.57
N GLY A 19 -24.33 -2.72 -5.91
CA GLY A 19 -24.41 -3.18 -7.29
C GLY A 19 -23.09 -3.02 -8.06
N VAL A 20 -21.96 -2.93 -7.35
CA VAL A 20 -20.62 -2.78 -7.95
C VAL A 20 -20.02 -4.17 -8.19
N PRO A 21 -19.92 -4.63 -9.44
CA PRO A 21 -19.39 -5.96 -9.73
C PRO A 21 -17.89 -6.02 -9.47
N VAL A 22 -17.46 -6.94 -8.61
CA VAL A 22 -16.04 -7.20 -8.38
C VAL A 22 -15.56 -8.29 -9.34
N THR A 23 -14.99 -7.89 -10.47
CA THR A 23 -14.48 -8.82 -11.49
C THR A 23 -13.07 -9.33 -11.16
N ALA A 24 -12.71 -10.50 -11.68
CA ALA A 24 -11.36 -11.06 -11.52
C ALA A 24 -10.29 -10.15 -12.15
N GLU A 25 -10.58 -9.58 -13.32
CA GLU A 25 -9.71 -8.60 -13.99
C GLU A 25 -9.54 -7.33 -13.15
N GLY A 26 -10.62 -6.81 -12.57
CA GLY A 26 -10.58 -5.65 -11.69
C GLY A 26 -9.72 -5.87 -10.45
N LYS A 27 -9.84 -7.05 -9.83
CA LYS A 27 -8.97 -7.47 -8.72
C LYS A 27 -7.51 -7.54 -9.15
N ALA A 28 -7.21 -8.18 -10.27
CA ALA A 28 -5.85 -8.30 -10.78
C ALA A 28 -5.21 -6.93 -11.02
N ARG A 29 -5.94 -6.01 -11.67
CA ARG A 29 -5.49 -4.63 -11.93
C ARG A 29 -5.29 -3.84 -10.63
N ALA A 30 -6.14 -4.03 -9.63
CA ALA A 30 -5.97 -3.40 -8.32
C ALA A 30 -4.71 -3.92 -7.61
N SER A 31 -4.47 -5.24 -7.64
CA SER A 31 -3.25 -5.84 -7.09
C SER A 31 -1.98 -5.37 -7.80
N GLU A 32 -2.01 -5.23 -9.13
CA GLU A 32 -0.89 -4.70 -9.90
C GLU A 32 -0.55 -3.26 -9.48
N ARG A 33 -1.56 -2.39 -9.39
CA ARG A 33 -1.38 -1.00 -8.93
C ARG A 33 -0.78 -0.90 -7.53
N LEU A 34 -1.16 -1.79 -6.62
CA LEU A 34 -0.60 -1.83 -5.27
C LEU A 34 0.89 -2.21 -5.30
N ARG A 35 1.25 -3.25 -6.06
CA ARG A 35 2.66 -3.66 -6.22
C ARG A 35 3.51 -2.56 -6.85
N ASP A 36 2.98 -1.88 -7.86
CA ASP A 36 3.67 -0.75 -8.50
C ASP A 36 3.88 0.42 -7.52
N ALA A 37 2.88 0.70 -6.69
CA ALA A 37 2.98 1.76 -5.68
C ALA A 37 4.03 1.41 -4.62
N ASP A 38 4.05 0.17 -4.14
CA ASP A 38 5.05 -0.32 -3.20
C ASP A 38 6.46 -0.26 -3.81
N ALA A 39 6.63 -0.73 -5.05
CA ALA A 39 7.92 -0.67 -5.76
C ALA A 39 8.41 0.78 -5.91
N ARG A 40 7.53 1.73 -6.24
CA ARG A 40 7.89 3.16 -6.33
C ARG A 40 8.31 3.72 -4.97
N ARG A 41 7.63 3.32 -3.89
CA ARG A 41 8.01 3.73 -2.52
C ARG A 41 9.40 3.21 -2.16
N ASP A 42 9.67 1.94 -2.41
CA ASP A 42 10.97 1.33 -2.14
C ASP A 42 12.09 2.00 -2.94
N HIS A 43 11.83 2.35 -4.21
CA HIS A 43 12.77 3.12 -5.03
C HIS A 43 13.02 4.52 -4.45
N ALA A 44 11.98 5.21 -3.97
CA ALA A 44 12.10 6.53 -3.37
C ALA A 44 12.86 6.49 -2.04
N GLU A 45 12.56 5.53 -1.17
CA GLU A 45 13.26 5.31 0.11
C GLU A 45 14.74 4.99 -0.12
N ARG A 46 15.04 4.12 -1.09
CA ARG A 46 16.41 3.81 -1.49
C ARG A 46 17.14 5.03 -2.04
N ALA A 47 16.49 5.84 -2.88
CA ALA A 47 17.07 7.07 -3.40
C ALA A 47 17.39 8.06 -2.29
N ALA A 48 16.49 8.22 -1.31
CA ALA A 48 16.68 9.06 -0.13
C ALA A 48 17.87 8.57 0.73
N PHE A 49 17.96 7.26 0.98
CA PHE A 49 19.08 6.66 1.72
C PHE A 49 20.43 6.90 1.03
N LEU A 50 20.51 6.70 -0.29
CA LEU A 50 21.74 6.97 -1.05
C LEU A 50 22.11 8.46 -1.04
N ALA A 51 21.11 9.35 -1.07
CA ALA A 51 21.35 10.79 -0.92
C ALA A 51 21.89 11.14 0.46
N GLU A 52 21.39 10.49 1.53
CA GLU A 52 21.91 10.65 2.89
C GLU A 52 23.38 10.23 2.99
N ILE A 53 23.75 9.07 2.45
CA ILE A 53 25.15 8.59 2.45
C ILE A 53 26.06 9.60 1.76
N ARG A 54 25.68 10.10 0.57
CA ARG A 54 26.48 11.09 -0.17
C ARG A 54 26.64 12.41 0.57
N ARG A 55 25.70 12.76 1.43
CA ARG A 55 25.71 14.01 2.20
C ARG A 55 26.58 13.92 3.45
N ARG A 56 26.91 12.72 3.92
CA ARG A 56 27.79 12.57 5.09
C ARG A 56 29.23 12.93 4.69
N PRO A 57 29.86 13.89 5.38
CA PRO A 57 31.28 14.13 5.19
C PRO A 57 32.06 12.87 5.57
N ALA A 58 33.09 12.55 4.79
CA ALA A 58 33.96 11.41 5.07
C ALA A 58 34.48 11.52 6.52
N PRO A 59 34.47 10.43 7.31
CA PRO A 59 35.03 10.47 8.65
C PRO A 59 36.49 10.92 8.52
N ALA A 60 36.84 12.00 9.23
CA ALA A 60 38.22 12.47 9.30
C ALA A 60 39.08 11.32 9.83
N ALA A 61 40.04 10.87 9.00
CA ALA A 61 41.00 9.83 9.32
C ALA A 61 42.01 10.31 10.38
#